data_AF-A0A7K8ZHQ4-F1
#
_entry.id   AF-A0A7K8ZHQ4-F1
#
_cell.length_a   1.000
_cell.length_b   1.000
_cell.length_c   1.000
_cell.angle_alpha   90.00
_cell.angle_beta   90.00
_cell.angle_gamma   90.00
#
_symmetry.space_group_name_H-M   'P 1'
#
loop_
_entity.id
_entity.type
_entity.pdbx_description
1 polymer ?
#
loop_
_entity_poly.entity_id
_entity_poly.type
_entity_poly.pdbx_seq_one_letter_code
_entity_poly.pdbx_strand_id
1 'polypeptide(L)'
;MEFVWKQRWYLQLGCILILNSAYANLDFQKETPPSLGKIDHQCWEVSSHRLVEMKKLKVADTVTALWDFMMFLKESPKPKHNELFNDLAQNFWDMYVDCVLSRSHGMGKRQLTSPKYSSTYSHRALEGNY
;
A
#
# COMPACT_ATOMS: atom_id res chain seq x y z
N MET A 1 47.31 -7.58 24.38
CA MET A 1 47.09 -7.92 22.96
C MET A 1 45.61 -8.16 22.64
N GLU A 2 44.78 -8.64 23.58
CA GLU A 2 43.33 -8.88 23.40
C GLU A 2 42.47 -7.65 23.05
N PHE A 3 42.85 -6.46 23.54
CA PHE A 3 42.06 -5.24 23.37
C PHE A 3 42.04 -4.73 21.92
N VAL A 4 43.19 -4.78 21.25
CA VAL A 4 43.36 -4.38 19.84
C VAL A 4 42.60 -5.34 18.91
N TRP A 5 42.53 -6.61 19.29
CA TRP A 5 41.80 -7.63 18.53
C TRP A 5 40.30 -7.38 18.61
N LYS A 6 39.74 -7.21 19.81
CA LYS A 6 38.33 -6.84 19.99
C LYS A 6 37.96 -5.56 19.25
N GLN A 7 38.79 -4.52 19.35
CA GLN A 7 38.53 -3.24 18.68
C GLN A 7 38.52 -3.38 17.14
N ARG A 8 39.41 -4.22 16.58
CA ARG A 8 39.40 -4.54 15.15
C ARG A 8 38.15 -5.32 14.74
N TRP A 9 37.68 -6.26 15.56
CA TRP A 9 36.43 -6.99 15.32
C TRP A 9 35.20 -6.06 15.36
N TYR A 10 35.14 -5.14 16.32
CA TYR A 10 34.04 -4.15 16.38
C TYR A 10 34.03 -3.23 15.16
N LEU A 11 35.20 -2.80 14.67
CA LEU A 11 35.29 -1.97 13.47
C LEU A 11 34.79 -2.72 12.23
N GLN A 12 35.15 -4.00 12.09
CA GLN A 12 34.71 -4.85 10.98
C GLN A 12 33.19 -5.07 11.01
N LEU A 13 32.62 -5.37 12.18
CA LEU A 13 31.17 -5.51 12.35
C LEU A 13 30.43 -4.20 12.04
N GLY A 14 30.98 -3.06 12.47
CA GLY A 14 30.46 -1.74 12.12
C GLY A 14 30.43 -1.50 10.61
N CYS A 15 31.53 -1.81 9.91
CA CYS A 15 31.59 -1.69 8.45
C CYS A 15 30.57 -2.58 7.73
N ILE A 16 30.40 -3.83 8.20
CA ILE A 16 29.41 -4.76 7.63
C ILE A 16 27.98 -4.23 7.84
N LEU A 17 27.67 -3.68 9.00
CA LEU A 17 26.35 -3.08 9.27
C LEU A 17 26.08 -1.85 8.40
N ILE A 18 27.07 -0.98 8.22
CA ILE A 18 26.96 0.21 7.36
C ILE A 18 26.77 -0.20 5.89
N LEU A 19 27.53 -1.20 5.41
CA LEU A 19 27.39 -1.72 4.05
C LEU A 19 26.01 -2.36 3.82
N ASN A 20 25.52 -3.17 4.76
CA ASN A 20 24.18 -3.76 4.66
C ASN A 20 23.07 -2.69 4.70
N SER A 21 23.21 -1.67 5.55
CA SER A 21 22.28 -0.54 5.62
C SER A 21 22.25 0.28 4.32
N ALA A 22 23.42 0.58 3.76
CA ALA A 22 23.54 1.29 2.48
C ALA A 22 22.97 0.46 1.31
N TYR A 23 23.22 -0.86 1.31
CA TYR A 23 22.68 -1.76 0.30
C TYR A 23 21.15 -1.86 0.38
N ALA A 24 20.59 -1.99 1.58
CA ALA A 24 19.15 -2.01 1.79
C ALA A 24 18.48 -0.70 1.35
N ASN A 25 19.12 0.46 1.56
CA ASN A 25 18.61 1.76 1.11
C ASN A 25 18.63 1.87 -0.43
N LEU A 26 19.69 1.37 -1.07
CA LEU A 26 19.81 1.37 -2.53
C LEU A 26 18.75 0.50 -3.20
N ASP A 27 18.49 -0.69 -2.67
CA ASP A 27 17.41 -1.55 -3.15
C ASP A 27 16.05 -0.88 -2.94
N PHE A 28 15.83 -0.22 -1.80
CA PHE A 28 14.59 0.52 -1.55
C PHE A 28 14.36 1.66 -2.57
N GLN A 29 15.42 2.39 -2.93
CA GLN A 29 15.36 3.44 -3.96
C GLN A 29 15.07 2.87 -5.36
N LYS A 30 15.54 1.67 -5.66
CA LYS A 30 15.34 1.00 -6.94
C LYS A 30 13.89 0.51 -7.13
N GLU A 31 13.24 0.18 -6.02
CA GLU A 31 11.83 -0.26 -5.96
C GLU A 31 10.84 0.91 -5.84
N THR A 32 11.30 2.15 -5.69
CA THR A 32 10.44 3.35 -5.78
C THR A 32 10.37 3.84 -7.22
N PRO A 33 9.29 3.54 -7.98
CA PRO A 33 9.06 4.15 -9.27
C PRO A 33 9.22 5.67 -9.18
N PRO A 34 9.87 6.34 -10.15
CA PRO A 34 9.99 7.80 -10.22
C PRO A 34 8.64 8.54 -10.19
N SER A 35 7.54 7.82 -10.38
CA SER A 35 6.17 8.30 -10.28
C SER A 35 5.59 8.30 -8.86
N LEU A 36 6.21 7.70 -7.83
CA LEU A 36 5.60 7.67 -6.50
C LEU A 36 5.43 9.07 -5.86
N GLY A 37 6.20 10.05 -6.33
CA GLY A 37 6.05 11.45 -5.91
C GLY A 37 4.89 12.20 -6.60
N LYS A 38 4.28 11.64 -7.65
CA LYS A 38 3.15 12.23 -8.37
C LYS A 38 1.99 11.24 -8.42
N ILE A 39 0.83 11.63 -7.91
CA ILE A 39 -0.37 10.79 -7.98
C ILE A 39 -0.66 10.45 -9.44
N ASP A 40 -0.73 9.16 -9.74
CA ASP A 40 -1.14 8.67 -11.04
C ASP A 40 -2.65 8.81 -11.18
N HIS A 41 -3.11 9.86 -11.86
CA HIS A 41 -4.53 10.16 -12.00
C HIS A 41 -5.33 9.02 -12.64
N GLN A 42 -4.75 8.26 -13.57
CA GLN A 42 -5.46 7.16 -14.22
C GLN A 42 -5.66 5.99 -13.25
N CYS A 43 -4.60 5.61 -12.52
CA CYS A 43 -4.70 4.56 -11.52
C CYS A 43 -5.56 4.97 -10.33
N TRP A 44 -5.54 6.23 -9.95
CA TRP A 44 -6.42 6.79 -8.93
C TRP A 44 -7.90 6.58 -9.32
N GLU A 45 -8.29 7.04 -10.51
CA GLU A 45 -9.67 6.91 -11.00
C GLU A 45 -10.13 5.45 -11.13
N VAL A 46 -9.29 4.60 -11.73
CA VAL A 46 -9.61 3.17 -11.91
C VAL A 46 -9.80 2.46 -10.57
N SER A 47 -8.91 2.71 -9.61
CA SER A 47 -8.99 2.11 -8.28
C SER A 47 -10.17 2.63 -7.47
N SER A 48 -10.49 3.93 -7.57
CA SER A 48 -11.67 4.51 -6.94
C SER A 48 -12.96 3.91 -7.49
N HIS A 49 -13.09 3.81 -8.82
CA HIS A 49 -14.24 3.17 -9.45
C HIS A 49 -14.40 1.72 -9.03
N ARG A 50 -13.30 0.96 -9.02
CA ARG A 50 -13.34 -0.45 -8.59
C ARG A 50 -13.75 -0.59 -7.13
N LEU A 51 -13.31 0.32 -6.25
CA LEU A 51 -13.69 0.28 -4.83
C LEU A 51 -15.20 0.44 -4.65
N VAL A 52 -15.80 1.40 -5.37
CA VAL A 52 -17.26 1.63 -5.39
C VAL A 52 -18.00 0.36 -5.81
N GLU A 53 -17.58 -0.26 -6.91
CA GLU A 53 -18.21 -1.47 -7.45
C GLU A 53 -18.11 -2.66 -6.49
N MET A 54 -16.93 -2.93 -5.93
CA MET A 54 -16.69 -4.10 -5.08
C MET A 54 -17.39 -4.00 -3.73
N LYS A 55 -17.39 -2.82 -3.11
CA LYS A 55 -18.01 -2.62 -1.79
C LYS A 55 -19.52 -2.38 -1.89
N LYS A 56 -20.08 -2.31 -3.11
CA LYS A 56 -21.51 -2.02 -3.37
C LYS A 56 -21.99 -0.85 -2.52
N LEU A 57 -21.14 0.17 -2.39
CA LEU A 57 -21.43 1.34 -1.58
C LEU A 57 -22.54 2.11 -2.28
N LYS A 58 -23.80 1.80 -1.97
CA LYS A 58 -25.00 2.46 -2.53
C LYS A 58 -25.03 3.98 -2.29
N VAL A 59 -24.14 4.48 -1.43
CA VAL A 59 -24.02 5.89 -1.06
C VAL A 59 -23.03 6.63 -1.96
N ALA A 60 -22.23 5.90 -2.74
CA ALA A 60 -21.09 6.44 -3.47
C ALA A 60 -21.04 5.96 -4.92
N ASP A 61 -22.11 6.19 -5.70
CA ASP A 61 -22.17 5.79 -7.12
C ASP A 61 -21.16 6.54 -8.02
N THR A 62 -20.51 7.57 -7.48
CA THR A 62 -19.46 8.35 -8.15
C THR A 62 -18.17 8.36 -7.32
N VAL A 63 -17.03 8.53 -7.99
CA VAL A 63 -15.72 8.66 -7.35
C VAL A 63 -15.69 9.81 -6.34
N THR A 64 -16.32 10.94 -6.66
CA THR A 64 -16.43 12.08 -5.72
C THR A 64 -17.18 11.70 -4.45
N ALA A 65 -18.35 11.06 -4.58
CA ALA A 65 -19.15 10.64 -3.43
C ALA A 65 -18.42 9.59 -2.56
N LEU A 66 -17.58 8.76 -3.15
CA LEU A 66 -16.70 7.85 -2.39
C LEU A 66 -15.75 8.63 -1.49
N TRP A 67 -15.06 9.62 -2.04
CA TRP A 67 -14.07 10.39 -1.29
C TRP A 67 -14.70 11.28 -0.22
N ASP A 68 -15.88 11.85 -0.50
CA ASP A 68 -16.68 12.56 0.51
C ASP A 68 -17.10 11.64 1.65
N PHE A 69 -17.51 10.41 1.32
CA PHE A 69 -17.83 9.39 2.33
C PHE A 69 -16.59 8.98 3.15
N MET A 70 -15.44 8.80 2.51
CA MET A 70 -14.18 8.51 3.21
C MET A 70 -13.76 9.66 4.14
N MET A 71 -13.92 10.91 3.71
CA MET A 71 -13.71 12.09 4.56
C MET A 71 -14.64 12.08 5.78
N PHE A 72 -15.94 11.83 5.56
CA PHE A 72 -16.91 11.72 6.65
C PHE A 72 -16.54 10.62 7.67
N LEU A 73 -16.10 9.45 7.19
CA LEU A 73 -15.69 8.35 8.08
C LEU A 73 -14.46 8.72 8.91
N LYS A 74 -13.48 9.39 8.29
CA LYS A 74 -12.26 9.86 8.94
C LYS A 74 -12.53 10.91 10.03
N GLU A 75 -13.45 11.84 9.77
CA GLU A 75 -13.78 12.92 10.72
C GLU A 75 -14.67 12.45 11.87
N SER A 76 -15.33 11.31 11.72
CA SER A 76 -16.24 10.79 12.75
C SER A 76 -15.49 10.31 14.00
N PRO A 77 -15.94 10.70 15.21
CA PRO A 77 -15.34 10.25 16.47
C PRO A 77 -15.68 8.79 16.82
N LYS A 78 -16.55 8.13 16.04
CA LYS A 78 -16.98 6.74 16.31
C LYS A 78 -15.90 5.75 15.86
N PRO A 79 -15.43 4.85 16.73
CA PRO A 79 -14.37 3.90 16.39
C PRO A 79 -14.74 3.00 15.20
N LYS A 80 -16.00 2.57 15.11
CA LYS A 80 -16.52 1.79 13.97
C LYS A 80 -16.40 2.49 12.62
N HIS A 81 -16.50 3.82 12.58
CA HIS A 81 -16.33 4.56 11.32
C HIS A 81 -14.85 4.58 10.89
N ASN A 82 -13.93 4.68 11.87
CA ASN A 82 -12.50 4.60 11.60
C ASN A 82 -12.09 3.20 11.12
N GLU A 83 -12.65 2.14 11.70
CA GLU A 83 -12.45 0.76 11.21
C GLU A 83 -12.87 0.62 9.74
N LEU A 84 -14.05 1.15 9.39
CA LEU A 84 -14.53 1.15 8.00
C LEU A 84 -13.65 2.00 7.08
N PHE A 85 -13.19 3.18 7.53
CA PHE A 85 -12.25 4.00 6.79
C PHE A 85 -10.96 3.23 6.48
N ASN A 86 -10.38 2.56 7.48
CA ASN A 86 -9.15 1.80 7.32
C ASN A 86 -9.32 0.64 6.33
N ASP A 87 -10.42 -0.12 6.42
CA ASP A 87 -10.72 -1.19 5.45
C ASP A 87 -10.85 -0.63 4.03
N LEU A 88 -11.60 0.47 3.84
CA LEU A 88 -11.75 1.09 2.51
C LEU A 88 -10.42 1.63 1.98
N ALA A 89 -9.65 2.31 2.82
CA ALA A 89 -8.35 2.87 2.44
C ALA A 89 -7.36 1.76 2.07
N GLN A 90 -7.29 0.68 2.83
CA GLN A 90 -6.42 -0.45 2.52
C GLN A 90 -6.77 -1.06 1.17
N ASN A 91 -8.05 -1.37 0.94
CA ASN A 91 -8.51 -1.92 -0.33
C ASN A 91 -8.19 -0.96 -1.51
N PHE A 92 -8.38 0.34 -1.32
CA PHE A 92 -8.01 1.35 -2.32
C PHE A 92 -6.52 1.31 -2.66
N TRP A 93 -5.66 1.36 -1.64
CA TRP A 93 -4.21 1.42 -1.82
C TRP A 93 -3.66 0.16 -2.45
N ASP A 94 -4.15 -1.02 -2.07
CA ASP A 94 -3.78 -2.29 -2.68
C ASP A 94 -4.04 -2.25 -4.19
N MET A 95 -5.23 -1.81 -4.62
CA MET A 95 -5.56 -1.68 -6.04
C MET A 95 -4.75 -0.60 -6.76
N TYR A 96 -4.52 0.55 -6.11
CA TYR A 96 -3.76 1.66 -6.68
C TYR A 96 -2.30 1.25 -6.94
N VAL A 97 -1.65 0.61 -5.97
CA VAL A 97 -0.28 0.12 -6.12
C VAL A 97 -0.20 -0.92 -7.23
N ASP A 98 -1.13 -1.89 -7.27
CA ASP A 98 -1.21 -2.88 -8.35
C ASP A 98 -1.32 -2.22 -9.73
N CYS A 99 -2.15 -1.18 -9.87
CA CYS A 99 -2.29 -0.44 -11.12
C CYS A 99 -0.98 0.26 -11.52
N VAL A 100 -0.35 0.98 -10.59
CA VAL A 100 0.89 1.74 -10.85
C VAL A 100 2.03 0.79 -11.24
N LEU A 101 2.17 -0.33 -10.54
CA LEU A 101 3.16 -1.36 -10.86
C LEU A 101 2.88 -1.98 -12.25
N SER A 102 1.64 -2.38 -12.51
CA SER A 102 1.24 -2.94 -13.81
C SER A 102 1.53 -1.98 -14.99
N ARG A 103 1.30 -0.68 -14.79
CA ARG A 103 1.58 0.34 -15.81
C ARG A 103 3.08 0.52 -16.06
N SER A 104 3.89 0.43 -15.01
CA SER A 104 5.35 0.56 -15.08
C SER A 104 6.00 -0.61 -15.85
N HIS A 105 5.42 -1.81 -15.77
CA HIS A 105 5.86 -2.98 -16.56
C HIS A 105 5.33 -3.00 -18.01
N GLY A 106 4.73 -1.91 -18.50
CA GLY A 106 4.22 -1.81 -19.88
C GLY A 106 2.89 -2.52 -20.12
N MET A 107 2.24 -3.04 -19.06
CA MET A 107 0.95 -3.74 -19.17
C MET A 107 -0.25 -2.77 -19.10
N GLY A 108 -0.07 -1.54 -18.60
CA GLY A 108 -1.15 -0.57 -18.37
C GLY A 108 -1.79 0.08 -19.59
N LYS A 109 -1.49 -0.38 -20.82
CA LYS A 109 -2.25 0.01 -22.04
C LYS A 109 -3.37 -0.96 -22.38
N ARG A 110 -3.38 -2.16 -21.80
CA ARG A 110 -4.56 -3.03 -21.85
C ARG A 110 -5.49 -2.46 -20.80
N GLN A 111 -6.67 -1.99 -21.20
CA GLN A 111 -7.72 -1.68 -20.24
C GLN A 111 -7.77 -2.85 -19.25
N LEU A 112 -7.64 -2.56 -17.95
CA LEU A 112 -7.82 -3.55 -16.90
C LEU A 112 -9.31 -3.95 -16.92
N THR A 113 -9.71 -4.74 -17.92
CA THR A 113 -10.95 -5.49 -17.93
C THR A 113 -10.96 -6.26 -16.63
N SER A 114 -11.84 -5.83 -15.73
CA SER A 114 -12.03 -6.33 -14.38
C SER A 114 -11.75 -7.84 -14.32
N PRO A 115 -10.59 -8.28 -13.79
CA PRO A 115 -10.47 -9.62 -13.31
C PRO A 115 -11.51 -9.72 -12.20
N LYS A 116 -12.42 -10.68 -12.28
CA LYS A 116 -13.22 -11.09 -11.12
C LYS A 116 -12.22 -11.45 -10.02
N TYR A 117 -11.90 -10.50 -9.15
CA TYR A 117 -11.10 -10.72 -7.97
C TYR A 117 -12.00 -11.55 -7.04
N SER A 118 -11.84 -12.87 -7.08
CA SER A 118 -12.44 -13.74 -6.09
C SER A 118 -11.88 -13.28 -4.75
N SER A 119 -12.75 -12.75 -3.90
CA SER A 119 -12.49 -12.40 -2.52
C SER A 119 -12.00 -13.65 -1.77
N THR A 120 -10.70 -13.89 -1.84
CA THR A 120 -10.01 -14.93 -1.07
C THR A 120 -8.80 -14.34 -0.34
N TYR A 121 -8.71 -13.01 -0.22
CA TYR A 121 -7.79 -12.40 0.73
C TYR A 121 -8.44 -12.36 2.12
N SER A 122 -8.38 -13.55 2.73
CA SER A 122 -8.35 -13.87 4.14
C SER A 122 -9.02 -12.88 5.11
N HIS A 123 -10.15 -13.32 5.66
CA HIS A 123 -10.32 -13.29 7.11
C HIS A 123 -9.00 -13.70 7.77
N ARG A 124 -8.26 -12.74 8.32
CA ARG A 124 -7.14 -13.04 9.21
C ARG A 124 -6.96 -11.87 10.18
N ALA A 125 -7.79 -11.88 11.22
CA ALA A 125 -7.56 -11.36 12.56
C ALA A 125 -8.89 -10.95 13.21
N LEU A 126 -9.76 -11.93 13.50
CA LEU A 126 -10.81 -11.82 14.53
C LEU A 126 -11.29 -13.24 14.89
N GLU A 127 -10.34 -14.15 15.14
CA GLU A 127 -10.56 -15.33 15.98
C GLU A 127 -9.59 -15.21 17.17
N GLY A 128 -9.97 -14.37 18.12
CA GLY A 128 -9.49 -14.44 19.49
C GLY A 128 -10.68 -14.88 20.35
N ASN A 129 -10.77 -16.20 20.57
CA ASN A 129 -11.76 -16.88 21.38
C ASN A 129 -11.56 -16.56 22.88
N TYR A 130 -12.67 -16.31 23.58
CA TYR A 130 -12.91 -16.34 25.05
C TYR A 130 -11.97 -15.59 25.99
#